data_AF-A0A836SUH4-F1
#
_entry.id   AF-A0A836SUH4-F1
#
_cell.length_a   1.000
_cell.length_b   1.000
_cell.length_c   1.000
_cell.angle_alpha   90.00
_cell.angle_beta   90.00
_cell.angle_gamma   90.00
#
_symmetry.space_group_name_H-M   'P 1'
#
loop_
_entity.id
_entity.type
_entity.pdbx_description
1 polymer ?
#
loop_
_entity_poly.entity_id
_entity_poly.type
_entity_poly.pdbx_seq_one_letter_code
_entity_poly.pdbx_strand_id
1 'polypeptide(L)'
;MTAEIEQEGDAVIITTDKPTPPAQRFTGTISNDGDLYLTDASDGEIWTSDGTPATRDHIRIVDFLWTPSPEDPDPPMQVLDLTRSQN
;
A
#
# COMPACT_ATOMS: atom_id res chain seq x y z
N MET A 1 -0.31 15.66 -0.75
CA MET A 1 -0.42 14.41 -1.48
C MET A 1 -1.83 13.90 -1.31
N THR A 2 -2.43 13.45 -2.39
CA THR A 2 -3.74 12.81 -2.45
C THR A 2 -3.62 11.47 -3.15
N ALA A 3 -4.59 10.60 -2.94
CA ALA A 3 -4.66 9.32 -3.64
C ALA A 3 -6.08 9.08 -4.14
N GLU A 4 -6.17 8.51 -5.33
CA GLU A 4 -7.39 7.93 -5.90
C GLU A 4 -7.28 6.41 -5.81
N ILE A 5 -8.35 5.77 -5.35
CA ILE A 5 -8.40 4.32 -5.14
C ILE A 5 -9.56 3.76 -5.93
N GLU A 6 -9.26 2.82 -6.81
CA GLU A 6 -10.23 2.05 -7.59
C GLU A 6 -10.19 0.60 -7.13
N GLN A 7 -11.36 -0.01 -6.94
CA GLN A 7 -11.50 -1.41 -6.58
C GLN A 7 -12.55 -2.09 -7.46
N GLU A 8 -12.18 -3.21 -8.07
CA GLU A 8 -13.09 -4.09 -8.81
C GLU A 8 -12.90 -5.53 -8.32
N GLY A 9 -13.82 -6.02 -7.48
CA GLY A 9 -13.64 -7.30 -6.81
C GLY A 9 -12.47 -7.26 -5.83
N ASP A 10 -11.52 -8.19 -5.99
CA ASP A 10 -10.27 -8.23 -5.22
C ASP A 10 -9.18 -7.33 -5.82
N ALA A 11 -9.31 -6.89 -7.07
CA ALA A 11 -8.32 -6.03 -7.71
C ALA A 11 -8.40 -4.59 -7.17
N VAL A 12 -7.24 -4.02 -6.83
CA VAL A 12 -7.09 -2.66 -6.34
C VAL A 12 -6.03 -1.90 -7.14
N ILE A 13 -6.35 -0.65 -7.48
CA ILE A 13 -5.42 0.32 -8.04
C ILE A 13 -5.41 1.54 -7.12
N ILE A 14 -4.22 1.95 -6.68
CA ILE A 14 -4.03 3.19 -5.91
C ILE A 14 -3.13 4.10 -6.72
N THR A 15 -3.60 5.30 -7.05
CA THR A 15 -2.81 6.31 -7.77
C THR A 15 -2.61 7.52 -6.87
N THR A 16 -1.38 7.96 -6.69
CA THR A 16 -1.06 9.15 -5.89
C THR A 16 -0.62 10.31 -6.78
N ASP A 17 -0.72 11.54 -6.26
CA ASP A 17 -0.17 12.74 -6.91
C ASP A 17 1.33 12.96 -6.61
N LYS A 18 2.04 11.94 -6.08
CA LYS A 18 3.46 12.07 -5.74
C LYS A 18 4.29 12.33 -7.00
N PRO A 19 5.16 13.37 -7.04
CA PRO A 19 5.83 13.79 -8.26
C PRO A 19 6.99 12.88 -8.69
N THR A 20 7.56 12.09 -7.77
CA THR A 20 8.76 11.29 -8.00
C THR A 20 8.63 9.89 -7.40
N PRO A 21 9.22 8.84 -8.02
CA PRO A 21 9.18 7.49 -7.47
C PRO A 21 9.81 7.36 -6.08
N PRO A 22 9.44 6.34 -5.30
CA PRO A 22 8.37 5.35 -5.54
C PRO A 22 6.96 5.95 -5.33
N ALA A 23 5.93 5.12 -5.32
CA ALA A 23 4.59 5.34 -4.80
C ALA A 23 3.65 6.20 -5.66
N GLN A 24 3.86 6.30 -6.97
CA GLN A 24 2.89 6.98 -7.85
C GLN A 24 1.69 6.12 -8.21
N ARG A 25 1.91 4.81 -8.39
CA ARG A 25 0.84 3.90 -8.80
C ARG A 25 1.08 2.50 -8.29
N PHE A 26 0.13 1.99 -7.52
CA PHE A 26 0.10 0.63 -7.03
C PHE A 26 -0.98 -0.17 -7.74
N THR A 27 -0.66 -1.43 -8.04
CA THR A 27 -1.64 -2.41 -8.53
C THR A 27 -1.50 -3.69 -7.74
N GLY A 28 -2.61 -4.29 -7.34
CA GLY A 28 -2.58 -5.58 -6.68
C GLY A 28 -3.94 -6.00 -6.18
N THR A 29 -3.98 -6.65 -5.02
CA THR A 29 -5.20 -7.26 -4.50
C THR A 29 -5.48 -6.86 -3.06
N ILE A 30 -6.76 -6.85 -2.70
CA ILE A 30 -7.26 -6.76 -1.33
C ILE A 30 -8.02 -8.04 -0.94
N SER A 31 -7.74 -8.57 0.25
CA SER A 31 -8.49 -9.71 0.80
C SER A 31 -9.83 -9.26 1.39
N ASN A 32 -10.73 -10.22 1.68
CA ASN A 32 -11.98 -9.91 2.38
C ASN A 32 -11.77 -9.37 3.80
N ASP A 33 -10.60 -9.65 4.40
CA ASP A 33 -10.22 -9.16 5.73
C ASP A 33 -9.61 -7.75 5.66
N GLY A 34 -9.33 -7.23 4.45
CA GLY A 34 -8.74 -5.92 4.22
C GLY A 34 -7.23 -5.94 4.02
N ASP A 35 -6.60 -7.11 3.95
CA ASP A 35 -5.16 -7.21 3.71
C ASP A 35 -4.82 -6.85 2.28
N LEU A 36 -3.80 -5.99 2.12
CA LEU A 36 -3.35 -5.51 0.82
C LEU A 36 -2.04 -6.18 0.43
N TYR A 37 -1.97 -6.59 -0.82
CA TYR A 37 -0.74 -7.02 -1.48
C TYR A 37 -0.63 -6.29 -2.81
N LEU A 38 0.30 -5.36 -2.90
CA LEU A 38 0.41 -4.40 -4.00
C LEU A 38 1.81 -4.44 -4.60
N THR A 39 1.90 -4.13 -5.88
CA THR A 39 3.15 -3.85 -6.58
C THR A 39 3.16 -2.38 -6.99
N ASP A 40 4.23 -1.67 -6.67
CA ASP A 40 4.48 -0.35 -7.20
C ASP A 40 4.87 -0.45 -8.68
N ALA A 41 4.09 0.16 -9.55
CA ALA A 41 4.34 0.16 -11.00
C ALA A 41 5.56 1.01 -11.39
N SER A 42 6.10 1.81 -10.46
CA SER A 42 7.19 2.75 -10.69
C SER A 42 8.56 2.06 -10.68
N ASP A 43 8.73 1.05 -9.83
CA ASP A 43 9.99 0.31 -9.64
C ASP A 43 9.82 -1.20 -9.42
N GLY A 44 8.59 -1.69 -9.28
CA GLY A 44 8.27 -3.11 -9.13
C GLY A 44 8.35 -3.62 -7.69
N GLU A 45 8.51 -2.75 -6.69
CA GLU A 45 8.58 -3.15 -5.30
C GLU A 45 7.22 -3.61 -4.75
N ILE A 46 7.25 -4.52 -3.77
CA ILE A 46 6.05 -5.07 -3.15
C ILE A 46 5.71 -4.25 -1.91
N TRP A 47 4.46 -3.81 -1.84
CA TRP A 47 3.90 -3.07 -0.71
C TRP A 47 2.76 -3.87 -0.09
N THR A 48 2.65 -3.89 1.25
CA THR A 48 1.64 -4.68 1.97
C THR A 48 0.95 -3.88 3.07
N SER A 49 -0.19 -4.35 3.57
CA SER A 49 -0.88 -3.73 4.73
C SER A 49 -0.16 -3.92 6.07
N ASP A 50 0.87 -4.77 6.15
CA ASP A 50 1.62 -5.10 7.38
C ASP A 50 0.72 -5.34 8.60
N GLY A 51 -0.22 -6.27 8.44
CA GLY A 51 -1.16 -6.65 9.50
C GLY A 51 -2.10 -5.53 9.96
N THR A 52 -2.18 -4.42 9.21
CA THR A 52 -3.11 -3.31 9.43
C THR A 52 -4.15 -3.30 8.31
N PRO A 53 -5.27 -4.02 8.45
CA PRO A 53 -6.24 -4.13 7.38
C PRO A 53 -6.78 -2.78 6.91
N ALA A 54 -6.92 -2.64 5.59
CA ALA A 54 -7.58 -1.50 4.99
C ALA A 54 -9.05 -1.42 5.43
N THR A 55 -9.49 -0.20 5.68
CA THR A 55 -10.88 0.11 5.99
C THR A 55 -11.43 1.07 4.94
N ARG A 56 -12.74 1.33 5.00
CA ARG A 56 -13.41 2.29 4.12
C ARG A 56 -12.78 3.68 4.14
N ASP A 57 -12.19 4.07 5.26
CA ASP A 57 -11.75 5.45 5.50
C ASP A 57 -10.24 5.57 5.71
N HIS A 58 -9.52 4.43 5.75
CA HIS A 58 -8.10 4.39 6.04
C HIS A 58 -7.42 3.23 5.33
N ILE A 59 -6.30 3.54 4.66
CA ILE A 59 -5.39 2.56 4.07
C ILE A 59 -3.98 2.88 4.57
N ARG A 60 -3.31 1.87 5.10
CA ARG A 60 -1.89 1.89 5.39
C ARG A 60 -1.22 0.82 4.54
N ILE A 61 -0.19 1.21 3.80
CA ILE A 61 0.67 0.26 3.09
C ILE A 61 2.13 0.55 3.38
N VAL A 62 2.94 -0.50 3.40
CA VAL A 62 4.36 -0.42 3.73
C VAL A 62 5.19 -1.17 2.71
N ASP A 63 6.37 -0.64 2.45
CA ASP A 63 7.46 -1.31 1.75
C ASP A 63 8.59 -1.56 2.75
N PHE A 64 9.02 -2.81 2.87
CA PHE A 64 10.14 -3.18 3.72
C PHE A 64 11.43 -3.07 2.91
N LEU A 65 12.42 -2.32 3.41
CA LEU A 65 13.72 -2.16 2.74
C LEU A 65 14.43 -3.51 2.49
N TRP A 66 14.11 -4.53 3.29
CA TRP A 66 14.44 -5.92 3.06
C TRP A 66 13.37 -6.83 3.66
N THR A 67 13.27 -8.06 3.16
CA THR A 67 12.28 -9.02 3.64
C THR A 67 12.45 -9.30 5.14
N PRO A 68 11.37 -9.19 5.95
CA PRO A 68 11.40 -9.60 7.35
C PRO A 68 11.91 -11.04 7.53
N SER A 69 12.74 -11.25 8.54
CA SER A 69 13.34 -12.56 8.83
C SER A 69 13.30 -12.86 10.32
N PRO A 70 13.50 -14.12 10.77
CA PRO A 70 13.60 -14.41 12.19
C PRO A 70 14.73 -13.67 12.92
N GLU A 71 15.78 -13.27 12.19
CA GLU A 71 16.95 -12.55 12.71
C GLU A 71 16.71 -11.04 12.80
N ASP A 72 15.83 -10.53 11.94
CA ASP A 72 15.38 -9.14 11.87
C ASP A 72 13.90 -9.09 11.46
N PRO A 73 12.98 -9.27 12.41
CA PRO A 73 11.55 -9.39 12.13
C PRO A 73 10.91 -8.04 11.79
N ASP A 74 11.54 -6.92 12.15
CA ASP A 74 11.01 -5.56 12.02
C ASP A 74 11.99 -4.67 11.24
N PRO A 75 12.29 -5.02 9.97
CA PRO A 75 13.21 -4.23 9.17
C PRO A 75 12.61 -2.82 8.90
N PRO A 76 13.44 -1.80 8.65
CA PRO A 76 12.94 -0.47 8.38
C PRO A 76 12.02 -0.47 7.16
N MET A 77 10.96 0.33 7.27
CA MET A 77 9.89 0.39 6.29
C MET A 77 9.64 1.82 5.80
N GLN A 78 9.30 1.93 4.53
CA GLN A 78 8.59 3.09 3.99
C GLN A 78 7.10 2.92 4.25
N VAL A 79 6.42 3.99 4.65
CA VAL A 79 4.99 3.94 5.01
C VAL A 79 4.23 4.96 4.18
N LEU A 80 3.16 4.50 3.55
CA LEU A 80 2.12 5.36 2.97
C LEU A 80 0.85 5.20 3.79
N ASP A 81 0.44 6.29 4.44
CA ASP A 81 -0.73 6.35 5.29
C ASP A 81 -1.77 7.29 4.65
N LEU A 82 -2.89 6.74 4.23
CA LEU A 82 -3.94 7.41 3.46
C LEU A 82 -5.22 7.44 4.27
N THR A 83 -5.75 8.64 4.52
CA THR A 83 -7.05 8.84 5.17
C THR A 83 -8.01 9.48 4.20
N ARG A 84 -9.25 8.98 4.17
CA ARG A 84 -10.31 9.54 3.33
C ARG A 84 -10.59 10.99 3.71
N SER A 85 -10.58 11.88 2.73
CA SER A 85 -11.03 13.26 2.95
C SER A 85 -12.53 13.30 3.25
N GLN A 86 -12.91 13.96 4.33
CA GLN A 86 -14.31 14.31 4.61
C GLN A 86 -14.71 15.41 3.64
N ASN A 87 -15.67 15.13 2.75
CA ASN A 87 -16.36 16.15 1.95
C ASN A 87 -17.70 16.49 2.60
#